data_AF-A0A9D7TT95-F1
#
_entry.id   AF-A0A9D7TT95-F1
#
_cell.length_a   1.000
_cell.length_b   1.000
_cell.length_c   1.000
_cell.angle_alpha   90.00
_cell.angle_beta   90.00
_cell.angle_gamma   90.00
#
_symmetry.space_group_name_H-M   'P 1'
#
loop_
_entity.id
_entity.type
_entity.pdbx_description
1 polymer ?
#
loop_
_entity_poly.entity_id
_entity_poly.type
_entity_poly.pdbx_seq_one_letter_code
_entity_poly.pdbx_strand_id
1 'polypeptide(L)'
;MSAVNTNITELHNYLIASSAVIPVFAFPEWKYGRLLNEVLVYDDTFSKDFKTEGVNRNVLGMVGTGYLDGKMLLSKHALELGFNNQSDKNNTAIHEFVHLIDKADGDIDGVPKLLLDKQYVIPWIDMVYEEMEASKIKNSDINAYGYTNKTEFFAVIAEYFFERPDLFSKKHPKLFEMMSKVFKQK
;
A
#
# COMPACT_ATOMS: atom_id res chain seq x y z
N MET A 1 12.33 4.47 13.39
CA MET A 1 11.16 3.68 13.82
C MET A 1 11.01 3.87 15.31
N SER A 2 9.79 4.12 15.77
CA SER A 2 9.51 4.40 17.18
C SER A 2 8.35 3.53 17.63
N ALA A 3 8.50 2.90 18.80
CA ALA A 3 7.47 2.02 19.35
C ALA A 3 6.45 2.82 20.17
N VAL A 4 5.16 2.52 20.01
CA VAL A 4 4.07 3.09 20.80
C VAL A 4 3.47 1.98 21.65
N ASN A 5 3.79 2.00 22.95
CA ASN A 5 3.33 1.00 23.93
C ASN A 5 3.60 -0.46 23.51
N THR A 6 4.68 -0.70 22.76
CA THR A 6 5.08 -2.03 22.28
C THR A 6 6.60 -2.17 22.26
N ASN A 7 7.08 -3.36 21.92
CA ASN A 7 8.50 -3.63 21.66
C ASN A 7 8.71 -3.85 20.15
N ILE A 8 9.79 -3.28 19.62
CA ILE A 8 10.26 -3.49 18.24
C ILE A 8 11.56 -4.28 18.31
N THR A 9 11.65 -5.35 17.53
CA THR A 9 12.86 -6.17 17.37
C THR A 9 13.52 -5.90 16.03
N GLU A 10 14.73 -6.44 15.81
CA GLU A 10 15.39 -6.35 14.49
C GLU A 10 14.53 -6.94 13.36
N LEU A 11 13.78 -8.02 13.62
CA LEU A 11 12.87 -8.60 12.63
C LEU A 11 11.89 -7.55 12.10
N HIS A 12 11.24 -6.79 12.99
CA HIS A 12 10.29 -5.75 12.60
C HIS A 12 10.95 -4.65 11.75
N ASN A 13 12.20 -4.29 12.07
CA ASN A 13 12.96 -3.34 11.26
C ASN A 13 13.17 -3.89 9.83
N TYR A 14 13.51 -5.17 9.68
CA TYR A 14 13.64 -5.82 8.37
C TYR A 14 12.31 -5.91 7.62
N LEU A 15 11.19 -6.22 8.29
CA LEU A 15 9.87 -6.27 7.64
C LEU A 15 9.46 -4.89 7.11
N ILE A 16 9.62 -3.83 7.91
CA ILE A 16 9.30 -2.46 7.48
C ILE A 16 10.23 -2.03 6.35
N ALA A 17 11.54 -2.26 6.46
CA ALA A 17 12.49 -1.94 5.41
C ALA A 17 12.21 -2.71 4.11
N SER A 18 11.84 -3.99 4.21
CA SER A 18 11.47 -4.80 3.05
C SER A 18 10.21 -4.25 2.37
N SER A 19 9.20 -3.88 3.16
CA SER A 19 7.96 -3.27 2.65
C SER A 19 8.22 -1.94 1.92
N ALA A 20 9.20 -1.16 2.38
CA ALA A 20 9.64 0.06 1.72
C ALA A 20 10.37 -0.22 0.40
N VAL A 21 11.14 -1.30 0.32
CA VAL A 21 11.99 -1.60 -0.83
C VAL A 21 11.22 -2.34 -1.94
N ILE A 22 10.33 -3.26 -1.60
CA ILE A 22 9.61 -4.12 -2.57
C ILE A 22 8.97 -3.32 -3.72
N PRO A 23 8.18 -2.24 -3.47
CA PRO A 23 7.51 -1.51 -4.54
C PRO A 23 8.48 -0.75 -5.45
N VAL A 24 9.63 -0.35 -4.92
CA VAL A 24 10.61 0.51 -5.60
C VAL A 24 11.92 -0.22 -5.94
N PHE A 25 11.93 -1.55 -5.86
CA PHE A 25 13.13 -2.36 -6.03
C PHE A 25 13.80 -2.13 -7.40
N ALA A 26 13.00 -1.94 -8.45
CA ALA A 26 13.47 -1.65 -9.80
C ALA A 26 13.86 -0.17 -10.06
N PHE A 27 13.85 0.67 -9.02
CA PHE A 27 14.12 2.11 -9.09
C PHE A 27 15.30 2.48 -8.19
N PRO A 28 16.56 2.26 -8.63
CA PRO A 28 17.75 2.44 -7.78
C PRO A 28 17.96 3.88 -7.29
N GLU A 29 17.41 4.86 -8.00
CA GLU A 29 17.48 6.28 -7.63
C GLU A 29 16.35 6.71 -6.69
N TRP A 30 15.39 5.83 -6.38
CA TRP A 30 14.26 6.17 -5.51
C TRP A 30 14.72 6.43 -4.08
N LYS A 31 14.20 7.53 -3.51
CA LYS A 31 14.44 7.91 -2.12
C LYS A 31 13.15 8.47 -1.53
N TYR A 32 12.72 7.94 -0.40
CA TYR A 32 11.56 8.48 0.33
C TYR A 32 11.81 9.91 0.84
N GLY A 33 13.06 10.27 1.16
CA GLY A 33 13.43 11.65 1.48
C GLY A 33 12.53 12.27 2.56
N ARG A 34 11.89 13.41 2.25
CA ARG A 34 11.00 14.11 3.18
C ARG A 34 9.60 13.50 3.28
N LEU A 35 9.24 12.54 2.42
CA LEU A 35 7.93 11.88 2.44
C LEU A 35 7.75 11.00 3.68
N LEU A 36 8.86 10.51 4.25
CA LEU A 36 8.85 9.67 5.44
C LEU A 36 10.08 9.93 6.31
N ASN A 37 9.84 10.52 7.48
CA ASN A 37 10.82 10.77 8.52
C ASN A 37 10.76 9.73 9.65
N GLU A 38 9.56 9.21 9.94
CA GLU A 38 9.34 8.32 11.08
C GLU A 38 8.24 7.29 10.79
N VAL A 39 8.48 6.05 11.18
CA VAL A 39 7.43 5.01 11.25
C VAL A 39 7.15 4.74 12.72
N LEU A 40 5.90 4.99 13.14
CA LEU A 40 5.36 4.68 14.45
C LEU A 40 4.74 3.29 14.42
N VAL A 41 5.16 2.42 15.32
CA VAL A 41 4.68 1.04 15.39
C VAL A 41 3.86 0.86 16.65
N TYR A 42 2.57 0.54 16.47
CA TYR A 42 1.62 0.22 17.53
C TYR A 42 1.57 -1.29 17.73
N ASP A 43 1.23 -1.76 18.93
CA ASP A 43 1.17 -3.21 19.21
C ASP A 43 0.15 -3.93 18.31
N ASP A 44 -1.01 -3.31 18.11
CA ASP A 44 -2.15 -3.82 17.34
C ASP A 44 -2.89 -2.64 16.67
N THR A 45 -4.08 -2.89 16.13
CA THR A 45 -4.93 -1.88 15.51
C THR A 45 -5.22 -0.68 16.42
N PHE A 46 -5.39 0.47 15.79
CA PHE A 46 -5.68 1.74 16.44
C PHE A 46 -6.88 2.43 15.78
N SER A 47 -7.39 3.50 16.38
CA SER A 47 -8.46 4.32 15.78
C SER A 47 -7.89 5.44 14.89
N LYS A 48 -8.74 6.10 14.10
CA LYS A 48 -8.36 7.30 13.31
C LYS A 48 -7.84 8.46 14.18
N ASP A 49 -8.19 8.47 15.47
CA ASP A 49 -7.70 9.42 16.47
C ASP A 49 -6.50 8.87 17.25
N PHE A 50 -5.82 7.85 16.73
CA PHE A 50 -4.60 7.24 17.30
C PHE A 50 -4.78 6.56 18.66
N LYS A 51 -6.03 6.23 19.02
CA LYS A 51 -6.33 5.56 20.30
C LYS A 51 -6.08 4.06 20.19
N THR A 52 -5.44 3.52 21.22
CA THR A 52 -5.15 2.09 21.39
C THR A 52 -6.15 1.36 22.28
N GLU A 53 -7.14 2.07 22.80
CA GLU A 53 -8.22 1.52 23.63
C GLU A 53 -9.60 1.93 23.07
N GLY A 54 -10.63 1.11 23.35
CA GLY A 54 -12.00 1.33 22.88
C GLY A 54 -12.42 0.48 21.68
N VAL A 55 -13.67 0.68 21.22
CA VAL A 55 -14.38 -0.23 20.29
C VAL A 55 -14.05 0.01 18.81
N ASN A 56 -13.48 1.17 18.45
CA ASN A 56 -13.26 1.59 17.06
C ASN A 56 -11.78 1.51 16.61
N ARG A 57 -11.09 0.43 16.97
CA ARG A 57 -9.69 0.19 16.60
C ARG A 57 -9.60 -0.70 15.35
N ASN A 58 -9.83 -0.10 14.20
CA ASN A 58 -9.90 -0.84 12.93
C ASN A 58 -8.83 -0.39 11.91
N VAL A 59 -7.91 0.48 12.31
CA VAL A 59 -6.81 0.97 11.46
C VAL A 59 -5.61 0.04 11.65
N LEU A 60 -5.19 -0.60 10.56
CA LEU A 60 -4.01 -1.47 10.50
C LEU A 60 -2.75 -0.69 10.12
N GLY A 61 -2.90 0.36 9.33
CA GLY A 61 -1.84 1.27 8.90
C GLY A 61 -2.44 2.59 8.43
N MET A 62 -1.62 3.64 8.41
CA MET A 62 -1.95 4.89 7.71
C MET A 62 -0.71 5.75 7.46
N VAL A 63 -0.72 6.47 6.33
CA VAL A 63 0.16 7.62 6.08
C VAL A 63 -0.38 8.87 6.77
N GLY A 64 0.47 9.53 7.56
CA GLY A 64 0.15 10.75 8.28
C GLY A 64 -0.02 11.97 7.38
N THR A 65 -0.92 12.86 7.78
CA THR A 65 -1.19 14.16 7.13
C THR A 65 -1.21 15.29 8.17
N GLY A 66 -1.13 16.54 7.71
CA GLY A 66 -1.14 17.70 8.59
C GLY A 66 0.01 17.68 9.59
N TYR A 67 -0.29 17.65 10.89
CA TYR A 67 0.75 17.61 11.94
C TYR A 67 1.50 16.27 12.02
N LEU A 68 0.97 15.21 11.39
CA LEU A 68 1.64 13.92 11.24
C LEU A 68 2.30 13.76 9.87
N ASP A 69 2.43 14.84 9.09
CA ASP A 69 3.11 14.78 7.81
C ASP A 69 4.55 14.26 7.97
N GLY A 70 4.95 13.38 7.04
CA GLY A 70 6.21 12.65 7.13
C GLY A 70 6.23 11.52 8.15
N LYS A 71 5.09 11.13 8.73
CA LYS A 71 4.98 9.94 9.59
C LYS A 71 4.11 8.87 8.94
N MET A 72 4.46 7.60 9.18
CA MET A 72 3.60 6.45 8.90
C MET A 72 3.30 5.73 10.21
N LEU A 73 2.09 5.26 10.38
CA LEU A 73 1.67 4.47 11.53
C LEU A 73 1.36 3.05 11.05
N LEU A 74 1.84 2.05 11.77
CA LEU A 74 1.62 0.64 11.45
C LEU A 74 1.25 -0.16 12.71
N SER A 75 0.31 -1.09 12.56
CA SER A 75 0.09 -2.17 13.52
C SER A 75 1.17 -3.23 13.35
N LYS A 76 1.88 -3.53 14.44
CA LYS A 76 2.90 -4.58 14.50
C LYS A 76 2.29 -5.94 14.16
N HIS A 77 1.11 -6.24 14.71
CA HIS A 77 0.40 -7.48 14.40
C HIS A 77 0.09 -7.60 12.89
N ALA A 78 -0.38 -6.52 12.26
CA ALA A 78 -0.66 -6.51 10.82
C ALA A 78 0.62 -6.65 9.97
N LEU A 79 1.70 -5.99 10.40
CA LEU A 79 3.02 -6.10 9.78
C LEU A 79 3.52 -7.56 9.81
N GLU A 80 3.44 -8.24 10.95
CA GLU A 80 3.84 -9.65 11.07
C GLU A 80 2.97 -10.56 10.20
N LEU A 81 1.64 -10.34 10.19
CA LEU A 81 0.73 -11.13 9.37
C LEU A 81 1.01 -10.99 7.87
N GLY A 82 1.30 -9.77 7.39
CA GLY A 82 1.58 -9.50 5.98
C GLY A 82 2.80 -10.26 5.42
N PHE A 83 3.75 -10.68 6.27
CA PHE A 83 4.91 -11.47 5.83
C PHE A 83 4.80 -12.96 6.15
N ASN A 84 3.91 -13.33 7.09
CA ASN A 84 3.71 -14.73 7.48
C ASN A 84 2.61 -15.42 6.66
N ASN A 85 1.64 -14.68 6.11
CA ASN A 85 0.52 -15.24 5.37
C ASN A 85 0.55 -14.86 3.88
N GLN A 86 1.28 -15.63 3.08
CA GLN A 86 1.37 -15.42 1.63
C GLN A 86 0.08 -15.76 0.86
N SER A 87 -1.05 -16.04 1.54
CA SER A 87 -2.26 -16.57 0.91
C SER A 87 -3.50 -15.69 0.95
N ASP A 88 -3.53 -14.69 1.83
CA ASP A 88 -4.67 -13.77 1.95
C ASP A 88 -4.61 -12.58 0.99
N LYS A 89 -3.50 -12.42 0.27
CA LYS A 89 -3.23 -11.34 -0.70
C LYS A 89 -3.14 -9.95 -0.05
N ASN A 90 -2.91 -9.87 1.26
CA ASN A 90 -2.88 -8.61 1.99
C ASN A 90 -1.50 -8.38 2.61
N ASN A 91 -0.99 -7.16 2.47
CA ASN A 91 0.22 -6.72 3.14
C ASN A 91 0.10 -5.23 3.46
N THR A 92 -0.37 -4.94 4.69
CA THR A 92 -0.62 -3.58 5.16
C THR A 92 0.61 -2.67 5.03
N ALA A 93 1.81 -3.18 5.27
CA ALA A 93 3.00 -2.35 5.18
C ALA A 93 3.30 -1.96 3.72
N ILE A 94 3.22 -2.91 2.77
CA ILE A 94 3.33 -2.60 1.34
C ILE A 94 2.24 -1.61 0.93
N HIS A 95 1.00 -1.81 1.37
CA HIS A 95 -0.12 -0.92 1.10
C HIS A 95 0.19 0.54 1.49
N GLU A 96 0.64 0.78 2.73
CA GLU A 96 0.98 2.13 3.19
C GLU A 96 2.19 2.73 2.47
N PHE A 97 3.18 1.91 2.09
CA PHE A 97 4.30 2.40 1.28
C PHE A 97 3.87 2.75 -0.15
N VAL A 98 2.85 2.09 -0.71
CA VAL A 98 2.26 2.47 -1.99
C VAL A 98 1.52 3.81 -1.89
N HIS A 99 0.81 4.07 -0.79
CA HIS A 99 0.24 5.40 -0.52
C HIS A 99 1.31 6.50 -0.42
N LEU A 100 2.48 6.21 0.17
CA LEU A 100 3.59 7.16 0.17
C LEU A 100 4.17 7.42 -1.22
N ILE A 101 4.22 6.40 -2.07
CA ILE A 101 4.68 6.51 -3.47
C ILE A 101 3.69 7.34 -4.28
N ASP A 102 2.39 7.10 -4.09
CA ASP A 102 1.32 7.90 -4.69
C ASP A 102 1.48 9.38 -4.31
N LYS A 103 1.65 9.66 -3.01
CA LYS A 103 1.91 11.00 -2.45
C LYS A 103 3.16 11.70 -3.01
N ALA A 104 4.08 10.98 -3.64
CA ALA A 104 5.41 11.51 -3.94
C ALA A 104 5.42 12.66 -4.96
N ASP A 105 4.38 12.78 -5.79
CA ASP A 105 4.19 13.94 -6.69
C ASP A 105 3.46 15.12 -6.04
N GLY A 106 3.01 14.97 -4.79
CA GLY A 106 2.31 15.98 -4.01
C GLY A 106 0.84 15.65 -3.73
N ASP A 107 0.24 14.74 -4.51
CA ASP A 107 -1.18 14.38 -4.41
C ASP A 107 -1.34 12.90 -4.02
N ILE A 108 -2.42 12.56 -3.31
CA ILE A 108 -2.80 11.16 -3.03
C ILE A 108 -4.06 10.90 -3.87
N ASP A 109 -3.87 10.49 -5.12
CA ASP A 109 -4.94 10.39 -6.13
C ASP A 109 -5.06 8.99 -6.79
N GLY A 110 -4.19 8.05 -6.42
CA GLY A 110 -4.10 6.70 -6.98
C GLY A 110 -3.45 6.66 -8.35
N VAL A 111 -2.66 7.68 -8.73
CA VAL A 111 -1.96 7.76 -10.02
C VAL A 111 -0.45 7.75 -9.79
N PRO A 112 0.27 6.65 -10.12
CA PRO A 112 1.70 6.51 -9.85
C PRO A 112 2.58 7.28 -10.86
N LYS A 113 2.42 8.61 -10.97
CA LYS A 113 3.05 9.46 -12.02
C LYS A 113 4.58 9.41 -11.98
N LEU A 114 5.18 9.16 -10.82
CA LEU A 114 6.64 9.08 -10.70
C LEU A 114 7.22 7.72 -11.10
N LEU A 115 6.43 6.65 -11.01
CA LEU A 115 6.89 5.31 -11.37
C LEU A 115 6.49 4.91 -12.80
N LEU A 116 5.40 5.47 -13.31
CA LEU A 116 4.82 5.13 -14.59
C LEU A 116 5.24 6.11 -15.69
N ASP A 117 5.72 5.57 -16.82
CA ASP A 117 6.05 6.41 -17.98
C ASP A 117 4.83 7.20 -18.46
N LYS A 118 5.03 8.48 -18.80
CA LYS A 118 3.95 9.45 -19.12
C LYS A 118 2.90 8.93 -20.11
N GLN A 119 3.31 8.14 -21.10
CA GLN A 119 2.42 7.58 -22.12
C GLN A 119 1.37 6.61 -21.55
N TYR A 120 1.60 6.03 -20.37
CA TYR A 120 0.68 5.09 -19.72
C TYR A 120 -0.19 5.74 -18.64
N VAL A 121 0.03 7.02 -18.29
CA VAL A 121 -0.75 7.69 -17.24
C VAL A 121 -2.24 7.82 -17.61
N ILE A 122 -2.57 8.23 -18.84
CA ILE A 122 -3.97 8.28 -19.28
C ILE A 122 -4.59 6.87 -19.36
N PRO A 123 -3.94 5.87 -20.01
CA PRO A 123 -4.40 4.48 -19.97
C PRO A 123 -4.63 3.92 -18.56
N TRP A 124 -3.80 4.31 -17.58
CA TRP A 124 -3.99 3.94 -16.17
C TRP A 124 -5.28 4.52 -15.60
N ILE A 125 -5.47 5.83 -15.76
CA ILE A 125 -6.65 6.53 -15.24
C ILE A 125 -7.94 5.94 -15.81
N ASP A 126 -7.96 5.68 -17.12
CA ASP A 126 -9.12 5.08 -17.79
C ASP A 126 -9.38 3.66 -17.29
N MET A 127 -8.33 2.84 -17.16
CA MET A 127 -8.43 1.47 -16.62
C MET A 127 -8.97 1.44 -15.19
N VAL A 128 -8.46 2.29 -14.30
CA VAL A 128 -8.94 2.38 -12.92
C VAL A 128 -10.40 2.83 -12.89
N TYR A 129 -10.79 3.80 -13.71
CA TYR A 129 -12.18 4.24 -13.81
C TYR A 129 -13.11 3.11 -14.26
N GLU A 130 -12.74 2.36 -15.31
CA GLU A 130 -13.51 1.22 -15.80
C GLU A 130 -13.67 0.13 -14.74
N GLU A 131 -12.61 -0.20 -14.00
CA GLU A 131 -12.67 -1.19 -12.91
C GLU A 131 -13.57 -0.74 -11.75
N MET A 132 -13.50 0.55 -11.39
CA MET A 132 -14.36 1.15 -10.35
C MET A 132 -15.84 1.17 -10.76
N GLU A 133 -16.17 1.37 -12.03
CA GLU A 133 -17.54 1.29 -12.53
C GLU A 133 -18.02 -0.16 -12.65
N ALA A 134 -17.15 -1.08 -13.10
CA ALA A 134 -17.48 -2.49 -13.26
C ALA A 134 -17.80 -3.17 -11.92
N SER A 135 -17.11 -2.79 -10.83
CA SER A 135 -17.31 -3.37 -9.50
C SER A 135 -18.70 -3.09 -8.90
N LYS A 136 -19.40 -2.05 -9.38
CA LYS A 136 -20.78 -1.74 -8.95
C LYS A 136 -21.81 -2.76 -9.45
N ILE A 137 -21.51 -3.47 -10.53
CA ILE A 137 -22.45 -4.35 -11.23
C ILE A 137 -21.97 -5.82 -11.21
N LYS A 138 -20.66 -6.05 -11.08
CA LYS A 138 -20.04 -7.37 -11.10
C LYS A 138 -19.32 -7.65 -9.80
N ASN A 139 -19.40 -8.90 -9.34
CA ASN A 139 -18.59 -9.37 -8.23
C ASN A 139 -17.15 -9.62 -8.71
N SER A 140 -16.20 -8.84 -8.19
CA SER A 140 -14.75 -9.03 -8.40
C SER A 140 -14.17 -9.81 -7.22
N ASP A 141 -13.06 -10.55 -7.42
CA ASP A 141 -12.33 -11.16 -6.30
C ASP A 141 -11.19 -10.29 -5.74
N ILE A 142 -11.09 -9.04 -6.22
CA ILE A 142 -10.35 -7.97 -5.56
C ILE A 142 -11.13 -7.55 -4.31
N ASN A 143 -10.41 -7.30 -3.22
CA ASN A 143 -11.00 -6.88 -1.94
C ASN A 143 -11.88 -5.63 -2.14
N ALA A 144 -13.13 -5.69 -1.67
CA ALA A 144 -14.10 -4.60 -1.77
C ALA A 144 -13.57 -3.27 -1.21
N TYR A 145 -12.67 -3.33 -0.23
CA TYR A 145 -11.98 -2.15 0.32
C TYR A 145 -11.24 -1.35 -0.77
N GLY A 146 -10.61 -2.02 -1.73
CA GLY A 146 -9.93 -1.37 -2.84
C GLY A 146 -10.86 -0.52 -3.70
N TYR A 147 -12.16 -0.83 -3.74
CA TYR A 147 -13.13 -0.04 -4.50
C TYR A 147 -13.71 1.15 -3.73
N THR A 148 -13.17 1.48 -2.54
CA THR A 148 -13.59 2.65 -1.76
C THR A 148 -13.26 3.96 -2.49
N ASN A 149 -12.06 4.05 -3.05
CA ASN A 149 -11.61 5.16 -3.89
C ASN A 149 -10.39 4.71 -4.73
N LYS A 150 -9.92 5.56 -5.64
CA LYS A 150 -8.81 5.24 -6.56
C LYS A 150 -7.47 4.99 -5.86
N THR A 151 -7.22 5.70 -4.76
CA THR A 151 -6.01 5.53 -3.96
C THR A 151 -5.96 4.14 -3.31
N GLU A 152 -7.04 3.76 -2.63
CA GLU A 152 -7.16 2.42 -2.04
C GLU A 152 -7.11 1.34 -3.12
N PHE A 153 -7.70 1.60 -4.30
CA PHE A 153 -7.64 0.66 -5.42
C PHE A 153 -6.20 0.37 -5.81
N PHE A 154 -5.39 1.42 -6.01
CA PHE A 154 -3.98 1.27 -6.37
C PHE A 154 -3.20 0.48 -5.31
N ALA A 155 -3.35 0.84 -4.03
CA ALA A 155 -2.65 0.16 -2.95
C ALA A 155 -3.08 -1.31 -2.82
N VAL A 156 -4.37 -1.62 -2.92
CA VAL A 156 -4.88 -3.01 -2.86
C VAL A 156 -4.39 -3.86 -4.03
N ILE A 157 -4.42 -3.35 -5.27
CA ILE A 157 -3.92 -4.16 -6.39
C ILE A 157 -2.40 -4.30 -6.37
N ALA A 158 -1.67 -3.40 -5.71
CA ALA A 158 -0.25 -3.56 -5.44
C ALA A 158 0.02 -4.70 -4.43
N GLU A 159 -0.80 -4.84 -3.37
CA GLU A 159 -0.73 -6.01 -2.48
C GLU A 159 -0.91 -7.30 -3.28
N TYR A 160 -1.88 -7.35 -4.20
CA TYR A 160 -2.13 -8.54 -5.02
C TYR A 160 -0.97 -8.84 -5.96
N PHE A 161 -0.37 -7.81 -6.53
CA PHE A 161 0.78 -7.91 -7.42
C PHE A 161 2.01 -8.48 -6.70
N PHE A 162 2.29 -8.07 -5.46
CA PHE A 162 3.48 -8.53 -4.73
C PHE A 162 3.26 -9.82 -3.94
N GLU A 163 2.08 -10.03 -3.36
CA GLU A 163 1.79 -11.22 -2.55
C GLU A 163 1.45 -12.45 -3.40
N ARG A 164 0.70 -12.27 -4.50
CA ARG A 164 0.17 -13.37 -5.32
C ARG A 164 0.23 -13.08 -6.83
N PRO A 165 1.42 -12.76 -7.38
CA PRO A 165 1.59 -12.38 -8.79
C PRO A 165 1.02 -13.41 -9.78
N ASP A 166 1.22 -14.70 -9.52
CA ASP A 166 0.73 -15.79 -10.38
C ASP A 166 -0.80 -15.86 -10.45
N LEU A 167 -1.47 -15.59 -9.33
CA LEU A 167 -2.93 -15.60 -9.29
C LEU A 167 -3.49 -14.31 -9.88
N PHE A 168 -2.83 -13.18 -9.59
CA PHE A 168 -3.23 -11.87 -10.10
C PHE A 168 -3.10 -11.78 -11.62
N SER A 169 -2.00 -12.30 -12.20
CA SER A 169 -1.79 -12.38 -13.65
C SER A 169 -2.84 -13.25 -14.36
N LYS A 170 -3.26 -14.36 -13.74
CA LYS A 170 -4.29 -15.25 -14.30
C LYS A 170 -5.68 -14.65 -14.25
N LYS A 171 -6.06 -14.00 -13.14
CA LYS A 171 -7.41 -13.48 -12.93
C LYS A 171 -7.62 -12.07 -13.48
N HIS A 172 -6.59 -11.23 -13.41
CA HIS A 172 -6.63 -9.83 -13.83
C HIS A 172 -5.44 -9.49 -14.74
N PRO A 173 -5.32 -10.16 -15.91
CA PRO A 173 -4.13 -10.03 -16.77
C PRO A 173 -3.84 -8.58 -17.21
N LYS A 174 -4.89 -7.79 -17.48
CA LYS A 174 -4.74 -6.37 -17.87
C LYS A 174 -4.16 -5.51 -16.73
N LEU A 175 -4.68 -5.69 -15.51
CA LEU A 175 -4.16 -5.01 -14.33
C LEU A 175 -2.74 -5.46 -14.04
N PHE A 176 -2.45 -6.75 -14.10
CA PHE A 176 -1.10 -7.28 -13.91
C PHE A 176 -0.09 -6.69 -14.91
N GLU A 177 -0.44 -6.60 -16.19
CA GLU A 177 0.42 -5.99 -17.22
C GLU A 177 0.69 -4.52 -16.91
N MET A 178 -0.34 -3.78 -16.48
CA MET A 178 -0.20 -2.38 -16.12
C MET A 178 0.65 -2.20 -14.85
N MET A 179 0.44 -3.01 -13.83
CA MET A 179 1.24 -3.01 -12.60
C MET A 179 2.71 -3.40 -12.87
N SER A 180 2.95 -4.30 -13.84
CA SER A 180 4.30 -4.62 -14.30
C SER A 180 5.01 -3.41 -14.92
N LYS A 181 4.26 -2.51 -15.60
CA LYS A 181 4.78 -1.25 -16.13
C LYS A 181 5.04 -0.23 -15.02
N VAL A 182 4.11 -0.13 -14.05
CA VAL A 182 4.23 0.75 -12.88
C VAL A 182 5.46 0.38 -12.07
N PHE A 183 5.64 -0.88 -11.69
CA PHE A 183 6.71 -1.30 -10.78
C PHE A 183 7.97 -1.81 -11.48
N LYS A 184 7.98 -1.88 -12.82
CA LYS A 184 9.08 -2.43 -13.64
C LYS A 184 9.53 -3.83 -13.21
N GLN A 185 8.57 -4.64 -12.77
CA GLN A 185 8.76 -6.01 -12.26
C GLN A 185 7.78 -6.96 -12.99
N LYS A 186 8.12 -8.26 -13.09
CA LYS A 186 7.31 -9.30 -13.74
C LYS A 186 7.29 -10.56 -12.90
#